data_AF-A0A6A2GVW1-F1
#
_entry.id   AF-A0A6A2GVW1-F1
#
_cell.length_a   1.000
_cell.length_b   1.000
_cell.length_c   1.000
_cell.angle_alpha   90.00
_cell.angle_beta   90.00
_cell.angle_gamma   90.00
#
_symmetry.space_group_name_H-M   'P 1'
#
loop_
_entity.id
_entity.type
_entity.pdbx_description
1 polymer ?
#
loop_
_entity_poly.entity_id
_entity_poly.type
_entity_poly.pdbx_seq_one_letter_code
_entity_poly.pdbx_strand_id
1 'polypeptide(L)'
;MADDIRENAMSGGTPVRLRGLAANGSSISPTLTEVISAMPVATETNKGLMQANGFEQGKNILSEGYNNKISAGVYSSTDNLDNMGTGILLVLRGFQYTAHLYITNSARIYIKTIRSNGEILKDWTLINNT
;
A
#
# COMPACT_ATOMS: atom_id res chain seq x y z
N MET A 1 -14.03 22.87 -39.10
CA MET A 1 -14.68 23.57 -37.97
C MET A 1 -15.90 22.84 -37.42
N ALA A 2 -16.86 22.39 -38.24
CA ALA A 2 -17.98 21.57 -37.76
C ALA A 2 -17.56 20.18 -37.26
N ASP A 3 -16.40 19.66 -37.69
CA ASP A 3 -15.84 18.36 -37.29
C ASP A 3 -15.16 18.38 -35.90
N ASP A 4 -14.39 19.42 -35.57
CA ASP A 4 -13.77 19.58 -34.22
C ASP A 4 -14.80 19.93 -33.13
N ILE A 5 -15.81 20.74 -33.47
CA ILE A 5 -16.94 21.01 -32.58
C ILE A 5 -17.78 19.74 -32.42
N ARG A 6 -17.86 18.87 -33.43
CA ARG A 6 -18.40 17.51 -33.29
C ARG A 6 -17.54 16.67 -32.34
N GLU A 7 -16.21 16.80 -32.34
CA GLU A 7 -15.34 16.03 -31.45
C GLU A 7 -15.53 16.41 -29.96
N ASN A 8 -15.63 17.70 -29.64
CA ASN A 8 -15.80 18.18 -28.25
C ASN A 8 -17.26 18.29 -27.77
N ALA A 9 -18.24 18.32 -28.68
CA ALA A 9 -19.67 18.31 -28.32
C ALA A 9 -20.26 16.88 -28.22
N MET A 10 -19.53 15.84 -28.63
CA MET A 10 -19.89 14.45 -28.34
C MET A 10 -19.68 14.16 -26.84
N SER A 11 -20.77 14.17 -26.06
CA SER A 11 -20.90 13.60 -24.71
C SER A 11 -20.73 14.52 -23.48
N GLY A 12 -21.16 15.78 -23.53
CA GLY A 12 -21.59 16.49 -22.31
C GLY A 12 -20.48 17.11 -21.43
N GLY A 13 -19.45 17.71 -22.03
CA GLY A 13 -18.58 18.67 -21.32
C GLY A 13 -17.30 18.12 -20.69
N THR A 14 -16.98 16.83 -20.87
CA THR A 14 -15.64 16.28 -20.58
C THR A 14 -14.91 16.07 -21.91
N PRO A 15 -13.75 16.71 -22.15
CA PRO A 15 -13.01 16.51 -23.40
C PRO A 15 -12.60 15.04 -23.50
N VAL A 16 -12.90 14.46 -24.65
CA VAL A 16 -12.86 13.00 -24.83
C VAL A 16 -11.42 12.47 -24.75
N ARG A 17 -10.39 13.26 -25.07
CA ARG A 17 -8.99 12.81 -25.02
C ARG A 17 -8.00 13.95 -24.75
N LEU A 18 -6.78 13.52 -24.38
CA LEU A 18 -5.51 14.25 -24.41
C LEU A 18 -5.03 14.61 -25.85
N ARG A 19 -5.90 14.37 -26.83
CA ARG A 19 -5.74 14.52 -28.28
C ARG A 19 -7.01 15.15 -28.80
N GLY A 20 -6.91 15.95 -29.84
CA GLY A 20 -8.07 16.54 -30.50
C GLY A 20 -7.79 16.75 -31.98
N LEU A 21 -8.76 17.33 -32.66
CA LEU A 21 -8.70 17.75 -34.03
C LEU A 21 -8.41 19.26 -34.03
N ALA A 22 -7.37 19.67 -34.77
CA ALA A 22 -7.01 21.07 -34.95
C ALA A 22 -8.01 21.74 -35.89
N ALA A 23 -8.21 23.05 -35.74
CA ALA A 23 -9.19 23.83 -36.49
C ALA A 23 -9.16 23.64 -38.03
N ASN A 24 -8.01 23.22 -38.56
CA ASN A 24 -7.75 22.90 -39.96
C ASN A 24 -8.01 21.43 -40.34
N GLY A 25 -8.65 20.64 -39.47
CA GLY A 25 -8.96 19.21 -39.65
C GLY A 25 -7.80 18.25 -39.40
N SER A 26 -6.63 18.74 -38.96
CA SER A 26 -5.46 17.89 -38.70
C SER A 26 -5.49 17.27 -37.31
N SER A 27 -5.01 16.03 -37.17
CA SER A 27 -4.93 15.37 -35.87
C SER A 27 -3.87 16.04 -34.96
N ILE A 28 -4.25 16.34 -33.72
CA ILE A 28 -3.35 16.77 -32.65
C ILE A 28 -3.06 15.57 -31.76
N SER A 29 -1.81 15.10 -31.78
CA SER A 29 -1.34 14.05 -30.86
C SER A 29 -0.93 14.65 -29.52
N PRO A 30 -1.04 13.89 -28.41
CA PRO A 30 -0.62 14.36 -27.11
C PRO A 30 0.90 14.42 -27.11
N THR A 31 1.45 15.37 -26.38
CA THR A 31 2.87 15.33 -26.04
C THR A 31 3.13 14.18 -25.05
N LEU A 32 4.35 13.65 -25.05
CA LEU A 32 4.75 12.61 -24.08
C LEU A 32 4.56 13.10 -22.63
N THR A 33 4.77 14.38 -22.38
CA THR A 33 4.57 15.03 -21.08
C THR A 33 3.12 14.99 -20.62
N GLU A 34 2.17 15.29 -21.51
CA GLU A 34 0.74 15.22 -21.20
C GLU A 34 0.31 13.77 -20.90
N VAL A 35 0.88 12.80 -21.62
CA VAL A 35 0.60 11.37 -21.38
C VAL A 35 1.09 10.97 -20.00
N ILE A 36 2.32 11.33 -19.66
CA ILE A 36 2.92 11.00 -18.35
C ILE A 36 2.13 11.64 -17.21
N SER A 37 1.69 12.88 -17.34
CA SER A 37 0.90 13.58 -16.32
C SER A 37 -0.49 12.98 -16.10
N ALA A 38 -1.11 12.43 -17.14
CA ALA A 38 -2.44 11.81 -17.06
C ALA A 38 -2.38 10.34 -16.60
N MET A 39 -1.21 9.70 -16.71
CA MET A 39 -1.03 8.32 -16.28
C MET A 39 -1.07 8.22 -14.75
N PRO A 40 -1.89 7.30 -14.19
CA PRO A 40 -1.83 6.97 -12.78
C PRO A 40 -0.44 6.41 -12.43
N VAL A 41 0.45 7.22 -11.89
CA VAL A 41 1.71 6.75 -11.33
C VAL A 41 1.43 6.23 -9.93
N ALA A 42 1.70 4.94 -9.71
CA ALA A 42 1.73 4.38 -8.38
C ALA A 42 2.89 5.01 -7.61
N THR A 43 2.58 5.68 -6.51
CA THR A 43 3.56 6.13 -5.52
C THR A 43 3.39 5.31 -4.26
N GLU A 44 4.34 5.40 -3.33
CA GLU A 44 4.21 4.78 -2.00
C GLU A 44 2.94 5.22 -1.26
N THR A 45 2.34 6.36 -1.61
CA THR A 45 1.17 6.92 -0.93
C THR A 45 -0.09 6.93 -1.77
N ASN A 46 -0.03 6.59 -3.06
CA ASN A 46 -1.14 6.78 -3.99
C ASN A 46 -1.15 5.70 -5.08
N LYS A 47 -2.31 5.09 -5.33
CA LYS A 47 -2.54 4.02 -6.33
C LYS A 47 -1.73 2.75 -6.07
N GLY A 48 -2.39 1.72 -5.52
CA GLY A 48 -1.80 0.40 -5.24
C GLY A 48 -2.12 -0.11 -3.83
N LEU A 49 -1.43 -1.18 -3.38
CA LEU A 49 -1.65 -1.79 -2.05
C LEU A 49 -1.43 -0.80 -0.89
N MET A 50 -0.59 0.23 -1.07
CA MET A 50 -0.35 1.28 -0.07
C MET A 50 -1.49 2.31 0.00
N GLN A 51 -2.16 2.63 -1.12
CA GLN A 51 -3.32 3.54 -1.13
C GLN A 51 -4.53 2.97 -0.37
N ALA A 52 -4.66 1.65 -0.35
CA ALA A 52 -5.70 0.97 0.41
C ALA A 52 -5.35 0.84 1.92
N ASN A 53 -4.31 1.53 2.40
CA ASN A 53 -3.72 1.36 3.74
C ASN A 53 -3.30 -0.10 4.03
N GLY A 54 -3.05 -0.88 2.98
CA GLY A 54 -2.76 -2.32 3.06
C GLY A 54 -1.28 -2.63 3.30
N PHE A 55 -0.38 -1.65 3.17
CA PHE A 55 1.04 -1.78 3.46
C PHE A 55 1.60 -0.49 4.06
N GLU A 56 2.12 -0.55 5.28
CA GLU A 56 2.70 0.60 5.99
C GLU A 56 4.13 0.24 6.45
N GLN A 57 5.14 0.86 5.83
CA GLN A 57 6.55 0.67 6.17
C GLN A 57 7.07 1.84 7.03
N GLY A 58 7.90 1.54 8.04
CA GLY A 58 8.61 2.57 8.82
C GLY A 58 7.74 3.32 9.83
N LYS A 59 6.44 3.01 9.91
CA LYS A 59 5.58 3.49 10.99
C LYS A 59 5.97 2.78 12.27
N ASN A 60 6.31 3.52 13.31
CA ASN A 60 6.55 2.93 14.62
C ASN A 60 5.22 2.35 15.13
N ILE A 61 5.15 1.03 15.28
CA ILE A 61 3.99 0.35 15.84
C ILE A 61 4.37 -0.03 17.25
N LEU A 62 3.90 0.79 18.21
CA LEU A 62 4.09 0.53 19.63
C LEU A 62 3.60 -0.86 20.01
N SER A 63 4.14 -1.40 21.10
CA SER A 63 3.93 -2.80 21.47
C SER A 63 2.46 -3.19 21.69
N GLU A 64 1.64 -2.22 22.08
CA GLU A 64 0.20 -2.40 22.26
C GLU A 64 -0.59 -2.38 20.94
N GLY A 65 -0.02 -1.77 19.90
CA GLY A 65 -0.67 -1.55 18.61
C GLY A 65 -0.70 -2.80 17.75
N TYR A 66 0.41 -3.55 17.70
CA TYR A 66 0.61 -4.61 16.71
C TYR A 66 -0.30 -5.83 16.93
N ASN A 67 -0.66 -6.15 18.18
CA ASN A 67 -1.38 -7.39 18.50
C ASN A 67 -2.74 -7.48 17.78
N ASN A 68 -3.61 -6.50 18.04
CA ASN A 68 -4.97 -6.47 17.50
C ASN A 68 -5.61 -5.07 17.50
N LYS A 69 -4.81 -3.98 17.47
CA LYS A 69 -5.33 -2.60 17.40
C LYS A 69 -5.14 -1.88 16.05
N ILE A 70 -4.29 -2.39 15.15
CA ILE A 70 -4.08 -1.82 13.80
C ILE A 70 -5.16 -2.22 12.79
N SER A 71 -5.32 -1.52 11.67
CA SER A 71 -6.22 -1.96 10.59
C SER A 71 -5.72 -3.26 9.93
N ALA A 72 -6.57 -3.89 9.11
CA ALA A 72 -6.12 -5.00 8.27
C ALA A 72 -5.06 -4.50 7.28
N GLY A 73 -3.99 -5.27 7.10
CA GLY A 73 -2.85 -4.86 6.27
C GLY A 73 -1.54 -5.54 6.68
N VAL A 74 -0.47 -5.12 6.01
CA VAL A 74 0.91 -5.56 6.24
C VAL A 74 1.70 -4.39 6.79
N TYR A 75 2.46 -4.62 7.85
CA TYR A 75 3.18 -3.57 8.54
C TYR A 75 4.60 -3.99 8.84
N SER A 76 5.55 -3.05 8.73
CA SER A 76 6.93 -3.28 9.16
C SER A 76 7.46 -2.12 9.99
N SER A 77 8.16 -2.44 11.08
CA SER A 77 8.77 -1.45 11.96
C SER A 77 10.06 -1.98 12.59
N THR A 78 10.98 -1.07 12.94
CA THR A 78 12.09 -1.38 13.83
C THR A 78 11.64 -1.13 15.26
N ASP A 79 11.67 -2.16 16.09
CA ASP A 79 11.15 -2.10 17.46
C ASP A 79 12.07 -2.88 18.41
N ASN A 80 11.93 -2.65 19.72
CA ASN A 80 12.54 -3.45 20.78
C ASN A 80 11.42 -4.11 21.59
N LEU A 81 10.93 -5.23 21.06
CA LEU A 81 9.81 -5.99 21.62
C LEU A 81 10.21 -6.78 22.86
N ASP A 82 9.45 -6.64 23.95
CA ASP A 82 9.48 -7.54 25.12
C ASP A 82 10.90 -7.91 25.63
N ASN A 83 11.85 -6.96 25.57
CA ASN A 83 13.27 -7.15 25.90
C ASN A 83 14.03 -8.19 25.05
N MET A 84 13.52 -8.51 23.86
CA MET A 84 14.13 -9.42 22.90
C MET A 84 15.27 -8.76 22.09
N GLY A 85 15.59 -7.50 22.39
CA GLY A 85 16.59 -6.67 21.70
C GLY A 85 16.03 -6.08 20.42
N THR A 86 16.58 -4.96 19.93
CA THR A 86 16.10 -4.27 18.73
C THR A 86 16.12 -5.18 17.50
N GLY A 87 15.03 -5.18 16.75
CA GLY A 87 14.84 -6.00 15.56
C GLY A 87 13.80 -5.44 14.60
N ILE A 88 13.43 -6.24 13.61
CA ILE A 88 12.41 -5.93 12.62
C ILE A 88 11.14 -6.70 12.98
N LEU A 89 10.06 -5.98 13.26
CA LEU A 89 8.71 -6.51 13.41
C LEU A 89 7.99 -6.44 12.07
N LEU A 90 7.48 -7.57 11.60
CA LEU A 90 6.54 -7.68 10.50
C LEU A 90 5.19 -8.17 11.03
N VAL A 91 4.12 -7.44 10.72
CA VAL A 91 2.75 -7.75 11.17
C VAL A 91 1.85 -7.95 9.96
N LEU A 92 1.18 -9.09 9.91
CA LEU A 92 0.20 -9.44 8.88
C LEU A 92 -1.17 -9.54 9.55
N ARG A 93 -1.98 -8.49 9.40
CA ARG A 93 -3.33 -8.46 9.97
C ARG A 93 -4.39 -8.77 8.93
N GLY A 94 -5.11 -9.87 9.16
CA GLY A 94 -6.34 -10.21 8.45
C GLY A 94 -7.59 -9.89 9.26
N PHE A 95 -8.74 -10.35 8.77
CA PHE A 95 -10.03 -10.16 9.44
C PHE A 95 -10.15 -10.96 10.75
N GLN A 96 -9.66 -12.20 10.78
CA GLN A 96 -9.81 -13.11 11.94
C GLN A 96 -8.56 -13.22 12.81
N TYR A 97 -7.38 -13.01 12.24
CA TYR A 97 -6.10 -13.27 12.90
C TYR A 97 -5.06 -12.20 12.53
N THR A 98 -4.12 -11.99 13.45
CA THR A 98 -2.89 -11.25 13.23
C THR A 98 -1.71 -12.20 13.41
N ALA A 99 -0.87 -12.33 12.38
CA ALA A 99 0.39 -13.05 12.45
C ALA A 99 1.55 -12.05 12.59
N HIS A 100 2.49 -12.37 13.46
CA HIS A 100 3.66 -11.57 13.74
C HIS A 100 4.91 -12.39 13.47
N LEU A 101 5.88 -11.75 12.85
CA LEU A 101 7.23 -12.24 12.64
C LEU A 101 8.18 -11.19 13.20
N TYR A 102 9.05 -11.60 14.11
CA TYR A 102 10.06 -10.73 14.68
C TYR A 102 11.46 -11.26 14.43
N ILE A 103 12.30 -10.45 13.79
CA ILE A 103 13.67 -10.80 13.43
C ILE A 103 14.61 -9.90 14.25
N THR A 104 15.29 -10.48 15.22
CA THR A 104 16.24 -9.75 16.07
C THR A 104 17.52 -9.38 15.31
N ASN A 105 18.27 -8.41 15.83
CA ASN A 105 19.62 -8.08 15.35
C ASN A 105 20.62 -9.26 15.39
N SER A 106 20.32 -10.31 16.18
CA SER A 106 21.12 -11.52 16.30
C SER A 106 20.64 -12.63 15.34
N ALA A 107 19.84 -12.26 14.32
CA ALA A 107 19.25 -13.16 13.32
C ALA A 107 18.33 -14.26 13.89
N ARG A 108 17.86 -14.12 15.14
CA ARG A 108 16.83 -15.00 15.70
C ARG A 108 15.45 -14.59 15.19
N ILE A 109 14.64 -15.58 14.85
CA ILE A 109 13.30 -15.41 14.29
C ILE A 109 12.26 -15.88 15.30
N TYR A 110 11.33 -15.01 15.66
CA TYR A 110 10.22 -15.32 16.55
C TYR A 110 8.89 -15.15 15.83
N ILE A 111 7.91 -15.97 16.21
CA ILE A 111 6.55 -15.89 15.68
C ILE A 111 5.51 -15.79 16.79
N LYS A 112 4.45 -15.03 16.54
CA LYS A 112 3.28 -14.91 17.41
C LYS A 112 2.00 -14.80 16.57
N THR A 113 0.95 -15.46 16.99
CA THR A 113 -0.36 -15.40 16.32
C THR A 113 -1.45 -15.10 17.34
N ILE A 114 -2.33 -14.17 17.00
CA ILE A 114 -3.39 -13.68 17.86
C ILE A 114 -4.69 -13.63 17.05
N ARG A 115 -5.81 -13.95 17.68
CA ARG A 115 -7.14 -13.72 17.08
C ARG A 115 -7.50 -12.24 17.15
N SER A 116 -8.41 -11.78 16.28
CA SER A 116 -8.88 -10.38 16.28
C SER A 116 -9.54 -9.96 17.59
N ASN A 117 -10.09 -10.90 18.37
CA ASN A 117 -10.64 -10.67 19.71
C ASN A 117 -9.56 -10.51 20.81
N GLY A 118 -8.28 -10.64 20.49
CA GLY A 118 -7.16 -10.51 21.43
C GLY A 118 -6.67 -11.82 22.04
N GLU A 119 -7.33 -12.94 21.77
CA GLU A 119 -6.89 -14.24 22.27
C GLU A 119 -5.57 -14.67 21.60
N ILE A 120 -4.58 -15.00 22.42
CA ILE A 120 -3.26 -15.47 21.95
C ILE A 120 -3.38 -16.93 21.54
N LEU A 121 -3.24 -17.20 20.25
CA LEU A 121 -3.17 -18.57 19.71
C LEU A 121 -1.80 -19.19 19.90
N LYS A 122 -0.77 -18.38 19.70
CA LYS A 122 0.63 -18.76 19.84
C LYS A 122 1.38 -17.52 20.29
N ASP A 123 1.96 -17.58 21.47
CA ASP A 123 2.81 -16.48 21.93
C ASP A 123 4.20 -16.55 21.30
N TRP A 124 5.00 -15.50 21.50
CA TRP A 124 6.34 -15.37 20.96
C TRP A 124 7.16 -16.65 21.16
N THR A 125 7.39 -17.35 20.05
CA THR A 125 8.12 -18.61 20.02
C THR A 125 9.28 -18.48 19.05
N LEU A 126 10.49 -18.80 19.52
CA LEU A 126 11.69 -18.88 18.70
C LEU A 126 11.57 -20.01 17.68
N ILE A 127 11.81 -19.72 16.41
CA ILE A 127 12.01 -20.72 15.37
C ILE A 127 13.46 -21.18 15.44
N ASN A 128 13.67 -22.42 15.89
CA ASN A 128 14.95 -23.08 15.83
C ASN A 128 14.96 -24.06 14.66
N ASN A 129 15.97 -23.94 13.79
CA ASN A 129 16.35 -25.04 12.91
C ASN A 129 17.24 -25.94 13.75
N THR A 130 16.69 -27.05 14.24
CA THR A 130 17.49 -28.19 14.72
C THR A 130 18.31 -28.77 13.59
#